data_AF-A0A7L1K5H3-F1
#
_entry.id   AF-A0A7L1K5H3-F1
#
_cell.length_a   1.000
_cell.length_b   1.000
_cell.length_c   1.000
_cell.angle_alpha   90.00
_cell.angle_beta   90.00
_cell.angle_gamma   90.00
#
_symmetry.space_group_name_H-M   'P 1'
#
loop_
_entity.id
_entity.type
_entity.pdbx_description
1 polymer ?
#
loop_
_entity_poly.entity_id
_entity_poly.type
_entity_poly.pdbx_seq_one_letter_code
_entity_poly.pdbx_strand_id
1 'polypeptide(L)' 'FFLAVAVGRAQVQHEPSAETTEGTGISINCSHANIKVTDFIHWYRQLPGRGPAFLVSSLK' A
#
# COMPACT_ATOMS: atom_id res chain seq x y z
N PHE A 1 -27.02 -22.52 7.40
CA PHE A 1 -25.56 -22.60 7.23
C PHE A 1 -25.05 -21.22 6.89
N PHE A 2 -24.53 -20.47 7.86
CA PHE A 2 -23.90 -19.16 7.62
C PHE A 2 -22.39 -19.36 7.53
N LEU A 3 -21.79 -19.02 6.38
CA LEU A 3 -20.34 -18.96 6.22
C LEU A 3 -19.83 -17.74 6.98
N ALA A 4 -19.16 -17.99 8.12
CA ALA A 4 -18.41 -16.95 8.82
C ALA A 4 -17.14 -16.66 8.02
N VAL A 5 -17.07 -15.50 7.36
CA VAL A 5 -15.84 -15.00 6.75
C VAL A 5 -14.99 -14.40 7.87
N ALA A 6 -13.90 -15.07 8.23
CA ALA A 6 -12.91 -14.52 9.15
C ALA A 6 -12.07 -13.47 8.41
N VAL A 7 -12.26 -12.20 8.76
CA VAL A 7 -11.38 -11.11 8.32
C VAL A 7 -10.07 -11.21 9.09
N GLY A 8 -9.04 -11.80 8.47
CA GLY A 8 -7.68 -11.72 8.98
C GLY A 8 -7.16 -10.30 8.79
N ARG A 9 -7.16 -9.47 9.85
CA ARG A 9 -6.47 -8.17 9.81
C ARG A 9 -4.96 -8.42 9.82
N ALA A 10 -4.30 -8.23 8.68
CA ALA A 10 -2.85 -8.07 8.68
C ALA A 10 -2.50 -6.85 9.55
N GLN A 11 -1.61 -7.04 10.52
CA GLN A 11 -1.14 -5.98 11.42
C GLN A 11 -0.20 -5.03 10.65
N VAL A 12 -0.75 -4.20 9.75
CA VAL A 12 0.01 -3.19 9.00
C VAL A 12 -0.28 -1.83 9.62
N GLN A 13 0.72 -1.23 10.25
CA GLN A 13 0.64 0.12 10.81
C GLN A 13 1.02 1.13 9.72
N HIS A 14 0.03 1.75 9.09
CA HIS A 14 0.21 2.82 8.11
C HIS A 14 -0.88 3.87 8.31
N GLU A 15 -0.59 5.13 8.02
CA GLU A 15 -1.61 6.18 8.14
C GLU A 15 -2.70 5.89 7.09
N PRO A 16 -3.97 5.63 7.48
CA PRO A 16 -4.98 5.09 6.58
C PRO A 16 -5.35 6.01 5.42
N SER A 17 -5.06 7.30 5.58
CA SER A 17 -5.43 8.37 4.67
C SER A 17 -4.42 9.50 4.79
N ALA A 18 -4.07 10.10 3.66
CA ALA A 18 -3.30 11.32 3.62
C ALA A 18 -3.95 12.28 2.63
N GLU A 19 -4.22 13.50 3.08
CA GLU A 19 -4.78 14.57 2.28
C GLU A 19 -3.70 15.62 2.08
N THR A 20 -3.56 16.12 0.85
CA THR A 20 -2.57 17.13 0.50
C THR A 20 -3.15 18.08 -0.52
N THR A 21 -2.63 19.30 -0.56
CA THR A 21 -3.04 20.29 -1.55
C THR A 21 -2.50 19.90 -2.92
N GLU A 22 -3.30 20.09 -3.97
CA GLU A 22 -2.86 19.87 -5.35
C GLU A 22 -1.52 20.62 -5.63
N GLY A 23 -0.59 19.94 -6.30
CA GLY A 23 0.76 20.45 -6.53
C GLY A 23 1.75 20.23 -5.37
N THR A 24 1.30 19.71 -4.23
CA THR A 24 2.18 19.36 -3.10
C THR A 24 2.61 17.89 -3.20
N GLY A 25 3.90 17.64 -3.00
CA GLY A 25 4.44 16.27 -2.95
C GLY A 25 4.01 15.54 -1.68
N ILE A 26 3.79 14.22 -1.78
CA ILE A 26 3.45 13.36 -0.66
C ILE A 26 4.44 12.20 -0.55
N SER A 27 4.81 11.83 0.68
CA SER A 27 5.62 10.64 0.97
C SER A 27 4.76 9.54 1.55
N ILE A 28 4.76 8.38 0.88
CA ILE A 28 4.06 7.18 1.32
C ILE A 28 5.11 6.19 1.83
N ASN A 29 5.20 6.03 3.16
CA ASN A 29 6.25 5.20 3.77
C ASN A 29 5.79 3.74 3.94
N CYS A 30 6.57 2.77 3.50
CA CYS A 30 6.28 1.35 3.73
C CYS A 30 7.27 0.76 4.75
N SER A 31 6.78 0.30 5.90
CA SER A 31 7.56 -0.50 6.84
C SER A 31 7.17 -1.97 6.70
N HIS A 32 8.15 -2.80 6.37
CA HIS A 32 7.98 -4.25 6.26
C HIS A 32 9.18 -4.90 6.94
N ALA A 33 8.94 -5.64 8.02
CA ALA A 33 9.99 -6.13 8.91
C ALA A 33 10.84 -7.26 8.30
N ASN A 34 10.28 -8.04 7.38
CA ASN A 34 10.88 -9.27 6.87
C ASN A 34 11.34 -9.19 5.40
N ILE A 35 11.30 -8.01 4.79
CA ILE A 35 11.75 -7.83 3.39
C ILE A 35 13.25 -7.53 3.39
N LYS A 36 14.00 -8.18 2.50
CA LYS A 36 15.44 -7.98 2.36
C LYS A 36 15.71 -6.73 1.52
N VAL A 37 16.86 -6.10 1.74
CA VAL A 37 17.34 -4.95 0.91
C VAL A 37 17.52 -5.30 -0.57
N THR A 38 17.59 -6.59 -0.90
CA THR A 38 17.66 -7.08 -2.27
C THR A 38 16.30 -7.20 -2.96
N ASP A 39 15.21 -7.05 -2.21
CA ASP A 39 13.87 -7.28 -2.73
C ASP A 39 13.33 -6.00 -3.37
N PHE A 40 12.55 -6.17 -4.43
CA PHE A 40 11.87 -5.07 -5.10
C PHE A 40 10.50 -4.83 -4.48
N ILE A 41 10.22 -3.57 -4.16
CA ILE A 41 8.91 -3.09 -3.78
C ILE A 41 8.26 -2.48 -5.02
N HIS A 42 7.11 -3.01 -5.42
CA HIS A 42 6.31 -2.47 -6.51
C HIS A 42 5.17 -1.61 -5.96
N TRP A 43 5.11 -0.36 -6.40
CA TRP A 43 4.09 0.60 -6.01
C TRP A 43 3.00 0.68 -7.07
N TYR A 44 1.75 0.60 -6.63
CA TYR A 44 0.58 0.71 -7.50
C TYR A 44 -0.38 1.77 -6.97
N ARG A 45 -1.07 2.46 -7.87
CA ARG A 45 -2.19 3.36 -7.58
C ARG A 45 -3.48 2.74 -8.06
N GLN A 46 -4.51 2.78 -7.22
CA GLN A 46 -5.87 2.43 -7.63
C GLN A 46 -6.79 3.64 -7.45
N LEU A 47 -7.50 4.00 -8.51
CA LEU A 47 -8.56 5.01 -8.46
C LEU A 47 -9.92 4.30 -8.37
N PRO A 48 -10.95 4.93 -7.79
CA PRO A 48 -12.29 4.37 -7.74
C PRO A 48 -12.78 3.89 -9.12
N GLY A 49 -13.28 2.66 -9.19
CA GLY A 49 -13.78 2.05 -10.43
C GLY A 49 -12.72 1.62 -11.43
N ARG A 50 -11.42 1.68 -11.10
CA ARG A 50 -10.32 1.28 -11.99
C ARG A 50 -9.49 0.13 -11.39
N GLY A 51 -8.82 -0.61 -12.27
CA GLY A 51 -7.81 -1.58 -11.85
C GLY A 51 -6.54 -0.90 -11.31
N PRO A 52 -5.66 -1.65 -10.64
CA PRO A 52 -4.35 -1.16 -10.21
C PRO A 52 -3.50 -0.67 -11.39
N ALA A 53 -2.88 0.49 -11.24
CA ALA A 53 -1.93 1.04 -12.19
C ALA A 53 -0.53 1.07 -11.56
N PHE A 54 0.46 0.49 -12.24
CA PHE A 54 1.84 0.51 -11.77
C PHE A 54 2.38 1.95 -11.75
N LEU A 55 3.11 2.29 -10.69
CA LEU A 55 3.76 3.59 -10.51
C LEU A 55 5.27 3.47 -10.68
N VAL A 56 5.91 2.69 -9.80
CA VAL A 56 7.36 2.59 -9.70
C VAL A 56 7.76 1.32 -8.95
N SER A 57 8.98 0.84 -9.20
CA SER A 57 9.63 -0.19 -8.38
C SER A 57 10.86 0.39 -7.70
N SER A 58 11.03 0.11 -6.41
CA SER A 58 12.19 0.54 -5.63
C SER A 58 12.83 -0.65 -4.94
N LEU A 59 14.16 -0.64 -4.80
CA LEU A 59 14.84 -1.54 -3.86
C LEU A 59 14.53 -1.10 -2.42
N LYS A 60 14.56 -2.07 -1.51
CA LYS A 60 14.41 -1.85 -0.07
C LYS A 60 15.70 -1.33 0.57
#